data_AF-A0A1G3GUH8-F1
#
_entry.id   AF-A0A1G3GUH8-F1
#
_cell.length_a   1.000
_cell.length_b   1.000
_cell.length_c   1.000
_cell.angle_alpha   90.00
_cell.angle_beta   90.00
_cell.angle_gamma   90.00
#
_symmetry.space_group_name_H-M   'P 1'
#
loop_
_entity.id
_entity.type
_entity.pdbx_description
1 polymer ?
#
loop_
_entity_poly.entity_id
_entity_poly.type
_entity_poly.pdbx_seq_one_letter_code
_entity_poly.pdbx_strand_id
1 'polypeptide(L)' 'MTRSPRSAAALLALTVFSLSAGLARAEQSCTDWMDQGNGTSWTTCVGDDGRQRCYLINNTPGSTAYEVACSG' A
#
# COMPACT_ATOMS: atom_id res chain seq x y z
N MET A 1 -49.59 -4.01 -37.95
CA MET A 1 -48.48 -4.87 -37.48
C MET A 1 -47.63 -4.07 -36.50
N THR A 2 -47.77 -4.34 -35.21
CA THR A 2 -47.06 -3.69 -34.10
C THR A 2 -45.65 -4.29 -33.95
N ARG A 3 -44.61 -3.48 -34.13
CA ARG A 3 -43.20 -3.92 -34.00
C ARG A 3 -42.80 -3.89 -32.52
N SER A 4 -42.42 -5.06 -31.99
CA SER A 4 -42.00 -5.28 -30.60
C SER A 4 -40.58 -4.72 -30.36
N PRO A 5 -40.33 -3.91 -29.31
CA PRO A 5 -38.99 -3.44 -28.98
C PRO A 5 -38.34 -4.41 -27.98
N ARG A 6 -37.82 -5.53 -28.47
CA ARG A 6 -37.09 -6.51 -27.63
C ARG A 6 -35.62 -6.56 -28.05
N SER A 7 -34.85 -5.50 -27.87
CA SER A 7 -33.38 -5.60 -28.02
C SER A 7 -32.56 -4.49 -27.34
N ALA A 8 -33.15 -3.35 -26.96
CA ALA A 8 -32.34 -2.23 -26.46
C ALA A 8 -31.94 -2.34 -24.97
N ALA A 9 -32.68 -3.12 -24.16
CA ALA A 9 -32.49 -3.14 -22.71
C ALA A 9 -31.34 -4.04 -22.22
N ALA A 10 -30.85 -4.98 -23.03
CA ALA A 10 -29.85 -5.96 -22.58
C ALA A 10 -28.40 -5.45 -22.66
N LEU A 11 -28.12 -4.42 -23.47
CA LEU A 11 -26.76 -3.95 -23.74
C LEU A 11 -26.28 -2.84 -22.79
N LEU A 12 -27.17 -2.27 -21.98
CA LEU A 12 -26.87 -1.15 -21.07
C LEU A 12 -26.44 -1.57 -19.66
N ALA A 13 -26.41 -2.87 -19.36
CA ALA A 13 -26.09 -3.38 -18.02
C ALA A 13 -24.60 -3.70 -17.80
N LEU A 14 -23.74 -3.65 -18.83
CA LEU A 14 -22.35 -4.15 -18.73
C LEU A 14 -21.26 -3.10 -18.49
N THR A 15 -21.56 -1.79 -18.49
CA THR A 15 -20.51 -0.75 -18.46
C THR A 15 -20.21 -0.14 -17.09
N VAL A 16 -20.92 -0.54 -16.02
CA VAL A 16 -20.81 0.11 -14.69
C VAL A 16 -19.87 -0.65 -13.73
N PHE A 17 -19.14 -1.67 -14.19
CA PHE A 17 -18.32 -2.52 -13.29
C PHE A 17 -16.81 -2.24 -13.31
N SER A 18 -16.34 -1.16 -13.94
CA SER A 18 -14.89 -0.95 -14.17
C SER A 18 -14.21 0.13 -13.31
N LEU A 19 -14.89 0.75 -12.35
CA LEU A 19 -14.35 1.90 -11.61
C LEU A 19 -14.03 1.66 -10.13
N SER A 20 -13.66 0.43 -9.77
CA SER A 20 -12.97 0.17 -8.51
C SER A 20 -11.64 -0.54 -8.76
N ALA A 21 -10.80 0.04 -9.61
CA ALA A 21 -9.35 -0.10 -9.45
C ALA A 21 -8.99 0.65 -8.16
N GLY A 22 -9.33 0.05 -7.02
CA GLY A 22 -8.86 0.50 -5.73
C GLY A 22 -7.35 0.60 -5.81
N LEU A 23 -6.80 1.70 -5.31
CA LEU A 23 -5.37 1.85 -5.09
C LEU A 23 -4.94 0.76 -4.09
N ALA A 24 -4.72 -0.45 -4.59
CA ALA A 24 -4.07 -1.52 -3.85
C ALA A 24 -2.60 -1.08 -3.72
N ARG A 25 -2.35 -0.22 -2.73
CA ARG A 25 -0.98 0.10 -2.29
C ARG A 25 -0.51 -1.15 -1.57
N ALA A 26 0.54 -1.81 -2.06
CA ALA A 26 1.07 -2.94 -1.33
C ALA A 26 1.54 -2.41 0.03
N GLU A 27 1.26 -3.17 1.09
CA GLU A 27 1.85 -2.86 2.38
C GLU A 27 3.38 -2.80 2.21
N GLN A 28 4.01 -1.79 2.81
CA GLN A 28 5.45 -1.64 2.75
C GLN A 28 6.09 -2.95 3.26
N SER A 29 6.92 -3.57 2.42
CA SER A 29 7.65 -4.77 2.82
C SER A 29 8.85 -4.32 3.63
N CYS A 30 8.83 -4.59 4.93
CA CYS A 30 9.88 -4.21 5.85
C CYS A 30 10.65 -5.42 6.36
N THR A 31 11.95 -5.26 6.62
CA THR A 31 12.73 -6.21 7.42
C THR A 31 12.23 -6.21 8.85
N ASP A 32 12.58 -7.24 9.61
CA ASP A 32 12.42 -7.21 11.06
C ASP A 32 13.16 -6.01 11.67
N TRP A 33 12.65 -5.54 12.81
CA TRP A 33 13.35 -4.54 13.60
C TRP A 33 14.61 -5.16 14.21
N MET A 34 15.74 -4.57 13.91
CA MET A 34 17.04 -4.99 14.39
C MET A 34 17.48 -4.07 15.53
N ASP A 35 17.77 -4.65 16.70
CA ASP A 35 18.32 -3.92 17.84
C ASP A 35 19.73 -3.40 17.51
N GLN A 36 20.05 -2.19 17.96
CA GLN A 36 21.35 -1.55 17.79
C GLN A 36 22.20 -1.59 19.06
N GLY A 37 21.69 -2.12 20.17
CA GLY A 37 22.42 -2.24 21.43
C GLY A 37 22.65 -0.91 22.16
N ASN A 38 22.08 0.19 21.66
CA ASN A 38 22.15 1.53 22.23
C ASN A 38 20.78 2.07 22.66
N GLY A 39 19.78 1.18 22.80
CA GLY A 39 18.40 1.55 23.12
C GLY A 39 17.57 2.01 21.91
N THR A 40 18.08 1.82 20.69
CA THR A 40 17.32 2.04 19.45
C THR A 40 17.21 0.76 18.63
N SER A 41 16.19 0.70 17.78
CA SER A 41 16.03 -0.35 16.77
C SER A 41 15.89 0.29 15.40
N TRP A 42 16.29 -0.43 14.35
CA TRP A 42 16.15 0.00 12.97
C TRP A 42 15.45 -1.04 12.10
N THR A 43 14.85 -0.59 11.00
CA THR A 43 14.28 -1.45 9.96
C THR A 43 14.48 -0.81 8.58
N THR A 44 14.47 -1.65 7.55
CA THR A 44 14.44 -1.23 6.15
C THR A 44 13.12 -1.63 5.52
N CYS A 45 12.45 -0.69 4.85
CA CYS A 45 11.23 -0.92 4.10
C CYS A 45 11.42 -0.60 2.62
N VAL A 46 10.83 -1.40 1.74
CA VAL A 46 10.71 -1.11 0.31
C VAL A 46 9.25 -0.81 -0.01
N GLY A 47 9.00 0.37 -0.57
CA GLY A 47 7.66 0.81 -0.99
C GLY A 47 7.30 0.36 -2.41
N ASP A 48 6.06 0.62 -2.81
CA ASP A 48 5.54 0.38 -4.17
C ASP A 48 6.35 1.10 -5.27
N ASP A 49 7.01 2.20 -4.92
CA ASP A 49 7.88 2.98 -5.80
C ASP A 49 9.26 2.31 -6.00
N GLY A 50 9.48 1.15 -5.38
CA GLY A 50 10.75 0.42 -5.40
C GLY A 50 11.85 1.11 -4.59
N ARG A 51 11.55 2.18 -3.85
CA ARG A 51 12.55 2.92 -3.08
C ARG A 51 12.70 2.32 -1.70
N GLN A 52 13.96 2.13 -1.32
CA GLN A 52 14.33 1.74 0.03
C GLN A 52 14.23 2.95 0.97
N ARG A 53 13.56 2.76 2.10
CA ARG A 53 13.48 3.71 3.21
C ARG A 53 13.89 3.02 4.49
N CYS A 54 14.62 3.72 5.34
CA CYS A 54 15.08 3.19 6.62
C CYS A 54 14.45 3.98 7.75
N TYR A 55 14.06 3.28 8.81
CA TYR A 55 13.43 3.89 9.96
C TYR A 55 14.21 3.53 11.22
N LEU A 56 14.31 4.50 12.11
CA LEU A 56 14.86 4.33 13.45
C LEU A 56 13.77 4.60 14.49
N ILE A 57 13.79 3.85 15.58
CA ILE A 57 12.91 4.07 16.73
C ILE A 57 13.72 4.02 18.03
N ASN A 58 13.34 4.86 18.99
CA ASN A 58 13.80 4.73 20.37
C ASN A 58 12.95 3.67 21.08
N ASN A 59 13.58 2.70 21.75
CA ASN A 59 12.86 1.58 22.37
C ASN A 59 12.09 1.96 23.65
N THR A 60 12.13 3.24 24.06
CA THR A 60 11.29 3.77 25.14
C THR A 60 9.81 3.63 24.77
N PRO A 61 8.95 3.11 25.66
CA PRO A 61 7.52 2.96 25.40
C PRO A 61 6.87 4.28 24.96
N GLY A 62 6.04 4.21 23.91
CA GLY A 62 5.35 5.39 23.35
C GLY A 62 6.15 6.18 22.32
N SER A 63 7.38 5.79 22.00
CA SER A 63 8.15 6.40 20.92
C SER A 63 7.54 6.12 19.54
N THR A 64 7.78 7.01 18.58
CA THR A 64 7.38 6.85 17.18
C THR A 64 8.62 6.72 16.31
N ALA A 65 8.58 5.83 15.33
CA ALA A 65 9.65 5.69 14.36
C ALA A 65 9.76 6.92 13.45
N TYR A 66 10.97 7.23 12.98
CA TYR A 66 11.20 8.29 12.00
C TYR A 66 12.17 7.83 10.91
N GLU A 67 12.03 8.40 9.72
CA GLU A 67 12.85 8.05 8.57
C GLU A 67 14.28 8.59 8.73
N VAL A 68 15.27 7.76 8.43
CA VAL A 68 16.69 8.06 8.47
C VAL A 68 17.35 7.63 7.16
N ALA A 69 18.57 8.12 6.92
CA ALA A 69 19.37 7.60 5.82
C ALA A 69 19.65 6.10 6.06
N CYS A 70 19.50 5.29 5.02
CA CYS A 70 19.93 3.91 5.07
C CYS A 70 21.46 3.85 5.19
N SER A 71 21.95 3.33 6.31
CA SER A 71 23.37 3.01 6.52
C SER A 71 23.71 1.74 5.73
N GLY A 72 24.69 1.85 4.84
CA GLY A 72 25.28 0.75 4.07
C GLY A 72 26.52 0.17 4.74
#